data_AF-A0A916CQZ5-F1
#
_entry.id   AF-A0A916CQZ5-F1
#
_cell.length_a   1.000
_cell.length_b   1.000
_cell.length_c   1.000
_cell.angle_alpha   90.00
_cell.angle_beta   90.00
_cell.angle_gamma   90.00
#
_symmetry.space_group_name_H-M   'P 1'
#
loop_
_entity.id
_entity.type
_entity.pdbx_description
1 polymer ?
#
loop_
_entity_poly.entity_id
_entity_poly.type
_entity_poly.pdbx_seq_one_letter_code
_entity_poly.pdbx_strand_id
1 'polypeptide(L)'
;MNCLAGRYTLCENYGRSESGHRHYGFISPDAYAQYIAISIKSINRIPAAMTFREGALVDSAGAGLHALELPGVTPGGTIAIIGVGAIGLITMRLARLMGAARVIAIDHGARLQAARVTPWMY
;
A
#
# COMPACT_ATOMS: atom_id res chain seq x y z
N MET A 1 -4.02 15.25 -17.92
CA MET A 1 -5.17 14.36 -18.24
C MET A 1 -5.37 13.21 -17.24
N ASN A 2 -4.29 12.68 -16.64
CA ASN A 2 -4.36 11.47 -15.79
C ASN A 2 -5.31 11.55 -14.58
N CYS A 3 -5.46 12.72 -13.96
CA CYS A 3 -6.38 12.90 -12.82
C CYS A 3 -7.85 12.59 -13.18
N LEU A 4 -8.31 13.07 -14.35
CA LEU A 4 -9.70 12.85 -14.80
C LEU A 4 -9.96 11.38 -15.17
N ALA A 5 -8.91 10.64 -15.50
CA ALA A 5 -8.98 9.21 -15.80
C ALA A 5 -8.75 8.31 -14.56
N GLY A 6 -8.75 8.88 -13.35
CA GLY A 6 -8.52 8.14 -12.11
C GLY A 6 -7.06 7.71 -11.86
N ARG A 7 -6.12 8.06 -12.75
CA ARG A 7 -4.69 7.73 -12.63
C ARG A 7 -3.91 8.82 -11.90
N TYR A 8 -4.41 9.25 -10.74
CA TYR A 8 -3.83 10.36 -9.99
C TYR A 8 -2.42 10.05 -9.45
N THR A 9 -2.05 8.77 -9.32
CA THR A 9 -0.69 8.32 -8.98
C THR A 9 0.34 8.64 -10.08
N LEU A 10 -0.12 8.89 -11.32
CA LEU A 10 0.70 9.25 -12.48
C LEU A 10 0.53 10.73 -12.83
N CYS A 11 0.65 11.61 -11.84
CA CYS A 11 0.49 13.04 -12.03
C CYS A 11 1.52 13.61 -13.01
N GLU A 12 1.06 14.23 -14.10
CA GLU A 12 1.92 14.89 -15.09
C GLU A 12 2.57 16.18 -14.55
N ASN A 13 2.05 16.70 -13.43
CA ASN A 13 2.61 17.85 -12.74
C ASN A 13 3.53 17.46 -11.57
N TYR A 14 4.04 16.23 -11.54
CA TYR A 14 4.94 15.79 -10.48
C TYR A 14 6.12 16.77 -10.30
N GLY A 15 6.46 17.09 -9.05
CA GLY A 15 7.52 18.05 -8.73
C GLY A 15 7.16 19.53 -8.86
N ARG A 16 6.01 19.89 -9.44
CA ARG A 16 5.58 21.28 -9.68
C ARG A 16 4.64 21.78 -8.59
N SER A 17 5.20 22.29 -7.49
CA SER A 17 4.41 22.74 -6.32
C SER A 17 3.43 23.88 -6.65
N GLU A 18 3.75 24.72 -7.64
CA GLU A 18 2.94 25.80 -8.17
C GLU A 18 1.64 25.32 -8.84
N SER A 19 1.64 24.09 -9.36
CA SER A 19 0.45 23.45 -9.94
C SER A 19 -0.47 22.81 -8.88
N GLY A 20 -0.07 22.86 -7.61
CA GLY A 20 -0.79 22.27 -6.48
C GLY A 20 -0.46 20.81 -6.18
N HIS A 21 0.45 20.16 -6.93
CA HIS A 21 0.89 18.80 -6.60
C HIS A 21 1.76 18.78 -5.35
N ARG A 22 1.54 17.80 -4.46
CA ARG A 22 2.30 17.58 -3.23
C ARG A 22 2.57 16.09 -3.09
N HIS A 23 3.85 15.72 -3.03
CA HIS A 23 4.29 14.39 -2.62
C HIS A 23 4.98 14.52 -1.27
N TYR A 24 4.21 14.28 -0.20
CA TYR A 24 4.66 14.38 1.19
C TYR A 24 5.81 13.40 1.43
N GLY A 25 6.95 13.90 1.92
CA GLY A 25 8.17 13.12 2.16
C GLY A 25 9.14 13.06 0.98
N PHE A 26 8.79 13.65 -0.16
CA PHE A 26 9.67 13.71 -1.33
C PHE A 26 9.99 15.14 -1.75
N ILE A 27 8.94 15.92 -2.08
CA ILE A 27 9.07 17.32 -2.54
C ILE A 27 8.35 18.29 -1.59
N SER A 28 7.79 17.78 -0.51
CA SER A 28 7.06 18.54 0.50
C SER A 28 7.31 17.91 1.87
N PRO A 29 7.27 18.68 2.96
CA PRO A 29 7.43 18.14 4.32
C PRO A 29 6.50 16.97 4.61
N ASP A 30 6.95 16.02 5.44
CA ASP A 30 6.19 14.83 5.80
C ASP A 30 5.65 14.87 7.24
N ALA A 31 5.06 13.72 7.64
CA ALA A 31 4.39 13.54 8.91
C ALA A 31 5.32 13.10 10.04
N TYR A 32 6.65 13.05 9.84
CA TYR A 32 7.60 12.76 10.89
C TYR A 32 7.91 14.02 11.73
N ALA A 33 6.85 14.69 12.16
CA ALA A 33 6.83 15.94 12.89
C ALA A 33 5.61 15.97 13.83
N GLN A 34 5.60 16.90 14.79
CA GLN A 34 4.44 17.08 15.67
C GLN A 34 3.22 17.64 14.92
N TYR A 35 3.44 18.38 13.83
CA TYR A 35 2.41 18.99 13.00
C TYR A 35 2.84 18.99 11.53
N ILE A 36 1.87 18.85 10.63
CA ILE A 36 2.05 18.92 9.17
C ILE A 36 0.88 19.66 8.53
N ALA A 37 1.16 20.48 7.51
CA ALA A 37 0.14 21.08 6.66
C ALA A 37 -0.16 20.16 5.45
N ILE A 38 -1.36 19.59 5.42
CA ILE A 38 -1.81 18.62 4.42
C ILE A 38 -3.11 19.09 3.75
N SER A 39 -3.25 18.82 2.45
CA SER A 39 -4.48 19.07 1.69
C SER A 39 -5.62 18.20 2.20
N ILE A 40 -6.81 18.77 2.39
CA ILE A 40 -7.99 18.01 2.82
C ILE A 40 -8.35 16.86 1.88
N LYS A 41 -7.92 16.92 0.61
CA LYS A 41 -8.11 15.85 -0.38
C LYS A 41 -7.26 14.60 -0.11
N SER A 42 -6.24 14.72 0.72
CA SER A 42 -5.32 13.64 1.10
C SER A 42 -5.60 13.08 2.50
N ILE A 43 -6.68 13.52 3.15
CA ILE A 43 -7.05 13.12 4.50
C ILE A 43 -8.27 12.19 4.44
N ASN A 44 -8.20 11.07 5.13
CA ASN A 44 -9.33 10.17 5.34
C ASN A 44 -9.59 10.02 6.84
N ARG A 45 -10.87 9.86 7.21
CA ARG A 45 -11.24 9.58 8.60
C ARG A 45 -10.85 8.15 8.96
N ILE A 46 -10.14 7.98 10.06
CA ILE A 46 -9.88 6.66 10.64
C ILE A 46 -11.18 6.16 11.28
N PRO A 47 -11.72 5.00 10.89
CA PRO A 47 -12.92 4.44 11.52
C PRO A 47 -12.70 4.16 13.00
N ALA A 48 -13.75 4.26 13.82
CA ALA A 48 -13.64 4.04 15.27
C ALA A 48 -13.14 2.63 15.65
N ALA A 49 -13.38 1.63 14.80
CA ALA A 49 -12.92 0.26 15.00
C ALA A 49 -11.44 0.04 14.62
N MET A 50 -10.78 1.01 13.98
CA MET A 50 -9.40 0.89 13.52
C MET A 50 -8.44 1.57 14.50
N THR A 51 -7.43 0.83 14.96
CA THR A 51 -6.38 1.38 15.82
C THR A 51 -5.41 2.25 15.04
N PHE A 52 -4.68 3.15 15.71
CA PHE A 52 -3.63 3.94 15.05
C PHE A 52 -2.50 3.09 14.45
N ARG A 53 -2.22 1.92 15.04
CA ARG A 53 -1.21 0.98 14.49
C ARG A 53 -1.66 0.40 13.15
N GLU A 54 -2.94 0.06 13.00
CA GLU A 54 -3.50 -0.39 11.73
C GLU A 54 -3.59 0.78 10.74
N GLY A 55 -4.02 1.95 11.20
CA GLY A 55 -4.05 3.18 10.40
C GLY A 55 -2.70 3.54 9.79
N ALA A 56 -1.61 3.35 10.53
CA ALA A 56 -0.25 3.58 10.04
C ALA A 56 0.16 2.65 8.89
N LEU A 57 -0.53 1.52 8.70
CA LEU A 57 -0.25 0.56 7.62
C LEU A 57 -1.07 0.82 6.35
N VAL A 58 -2.03 1.75 6.37
CA VAL A 58 -2.99 1.96 5.26
C VAL A 58 -2.29 2.32 3.94
N ASP A 59 -1.26 3.15 3.99
CA ASP A 59 -0.49 3.53 2.79
C ASP A 59 0.21 2.31 2.16
N SER A 60 0.85 1.48 2.99
CA SER A 60 1.48 0.23 2.56
C SER A 60 0.46 -0.79 2.03
N ALA A 61 -0.73 -0.85 2.65
CA ALA A 61 -1.83 -1.68 2.16
C ALA A 61 -2.32 -1.20 0.80
N GLY A 62 -2.47 0.12 0.60
CA GLY A 62 -2.86 0.73 -0.66
C GLY A 62 -1.87 0.44 -1.78
N ALA A 63 -0.56 0.58 -1.51
CA ALA A 63 0.49 0.21 -2.46
C ALA A 63 0.42 -1.29 -2.83
N GLY A 64 0.23 -2.16 -1.84
CA GLY A 64 0.10 -3.60 -2.05
C GLY A 64 -1.16 -3.98 -2.84
N LEU A 65 -2.29 -3.37 -2.55
CA LEU A 65 -3.55 -3.57 -3.27
C LEU A 65 -3.40 -3.12 -4.73
N HIS A 66 -2.87 -1.94 -4.97
CA HIS A 66 -2.63 -1.45 -6.32
C HIS A 66 -1.75 -2.41 -7.13
N ALA A 67 -0.70 -2.96 -6.51
CA ALA A 67 0.17 -3.95 -7.15
C ALA A 67 -0.57 -5.25 -7.54
N LEU A 68 -1.60 -5.65 -6.80
CA LEU A 68 -2.44 -6.82 -7.10
C LEU A 68 -3.51 -6.52 -8.15
N GLU A 69 -4.03 -5.29 -8.20
CA GLU A 69 -5.04 -4.88 -9.18
C GLU A 69 -4.48 -4.79 -10.61
N LEU A 70 -3.19 -4.47 -10.77
CA LEU A 70 -2.55 -4.38 -12.08
C LEU A 70 -2.61 -5.70 -12.89
N PRO A 71 -2.17 -6.86 -12.34
CA PRO A 71 -2.36 -8.16 -13.00
C PRO A 71 -3.74 -8.77 -12.73
N GLY A 72 -4.44 -8.32 -11.68
CA GLY A 72 -5.60 -8.98 -11.11
C GLY A 72 -5.22 -10.19 -10.23
N VAL A 73 -6.15 -10.59 -9.37
CA VAL A 73 -6.04 -11.83 -8.59
C VAL A 73 -7.15 -12.77 -9.06
N THR A 74 -6.76 -13.91 -9.64
CA THR A 74 -7.71 -14.95 -10.00
C THR A 74 -8.16 -15.69 -8.74
N PRO A 75 -9.47 -15.73 -8.41
CA PRO A 75 -9.96 -16.56 -7.31
C PRO A 75 -9.60 -18.03 -7.53
N GLY A 76 -9.10 -18.70 -6.50
CA GLY A 76 -8.55 -20.05 -6.62
C GLY A 76 -7.15 -20.12 -7.26
N GLY A 77 -6.62 -18.99 -7.73
CA GLY A 77 -5.35 -18.88 -8.44
C GLY A 77 -4.12 -18.92 -7.53
N THR A 78 -2.96 -18.87 -8.17
CA THR A 78 -1.65 -18.77 -7.50
C THR A 78 -1.01 -17.42 -7.79
N ILE A 79 -0.55 -16.73 -6.75
CA ILE A 79 0.20 -15.47 -6.83
C ILE A 79 1.61 -15.69 -6.28
N ALA A 80 2.61 -15.14 -6.96
CA ALA A 80 3.98 -15.06 -6.46
C ALA A 80 4.31 -13.62 -6.05
N ILE A 81 4.85 -13.44 -4.85
CA ILE A 81 5.28 -12.15 -4.31
C ILE A 81 6.79 -12.19 -4.14
N ILE A 82 7.49 -11.29 -4.84
CA ILE A 82 8.94 -11.16 -4.82
C ILE A 82 9.28 -9.99 -3.89
N GLY A 83 9.94 -10.31 -2.78
CA GLY A 83 10.22 -9.39 -1.67
C GLY A 83 9.13 -9.44 -0.59
N VAL A 84 9.48 -9.85 0.62
CA VAL A 84 8.60 -9.92 1.80
C VAL A 84 9.05 -8.98 2.92
N GLY A 85 9.30 -7.72 2.54
CA GLY A 85 9.34 -6.60 3.49
C GLY A 85 7.93 -6.20 3.95
N ALA A 86 7.79 -5.05 4.62
CA ALA A 86 6.49 -4.60 5.16
C ALA A 86 5.36 -4.60 4.11
N ILE A 87 5.61 -4.05 2.91
CA ILE A 87 4.65 -4.04 1.80
C ILE A 87 4.37 -5.47 1.33
N GLY A 88 5.41 -6.29 1.09
CA GLY A 88 5.23 -7.67 0.64
C GLY A 88 4.39 -8.50 1.59
N LEU A 89 4.60 -8.37 2.90
CA LEU A 89 3.83 -9.09 3.93
C LEU A 89 2.35 -8.70 3.93
N ILE A 90 2.02 -7.41 3.77
CA ILE A 90 0.61 -7.00 3.69
C ILE A 90 -0.01 -7.39 2.33
N THR A 91 0.74 -7.30 1.23
CA THR A 91 0.32 -7.78 -0.09
C THR A 91 -0.01 -9.27 -0.09
N MET A 92 0.76 -10.09 0.64
CA MET A 92 0.47 -11.52 0.78
C MET A 92 -0.90 -11.78 1.43
N ARG A 93 -1.27 -10.98 2.44
CA ARG A 93 -2.58 -11.08 3.09
C ARG A 93 -3.69 -10.60 2.17
N LEU A 94 -3.48 -9.47 1.49
CA LEU A 94 -4.44 -8.93 0.52
C LEU A 94 -4.72 -9.93 -0.61
N ALA A 95 -3.69 -10.57 -1.17
CA ALA A 95 -3.86 -11.59 -2.20
C ALA A 95 -4.76 -12.76 -1.76
N ARG A 96 -4.64 -13.20 -0.50
CA ARG A 96 -5.53 -14.21 0.09
C ARG A 96 -6.96 -13.71 0.24
N LEU A 97 -7.14 -12.50 0.77
CA LEU A 97 -8.46 -11.88 0.91
C LEU A 97 -9.15 -11.65 -0.45
N MET A 98 -8.38 -11.43 -1.51
CA MET A 98 -8.84 -11.33 -2.89
C MET A 98 -9.10 -12.71 -3.55
N GLY A 99 -8.92 -13.81 -2.81
CA GLY A 99 -9.31 -15.15 -3.24
C GLY A 99 -8.18 -16.04 -3.79
N ALA A 100 -6.91 -15.66 -3.69
CA ALA A 100 -5.81 -16.53 -4.09
C ALA A 100 -5.77 -17.82 -3.24
N ALA A 101 -5.82 -19.00 -3.88
CA ALA A 101 -5.68 -20.29 -3.20
C ALA A 101 -4.24 -20.54 -2.74
N ARG A 102 -3.26 -19.95 -3.43
CA ARG A 102 -1.84 -20.11 -3.10
C ARG A 102 -1.10 -18.79 -3.26
N VAL A 103 -0.31 -18.45 -2.25
CA VAL A 103 0.59 -17.30 -2.26
C VAL A 103 2.00 -17.82 -2.02
N ILE A 104 2.88 -17.60 -2.99
CA ILE A 104 4.29 -18.00 -2.95
C ILE A 104 5.10 -16.75 -2.59
N ALA A 105 5.83 -16.80 -1.49
CA ALA A 105 6.76 -15.76 -1.10
C ALA A 105 8.18 -16.09 -1.56
N ILE A 106 8.85 -15.11 -2.16
CA ILE A 106 10.22 -15.22 -2.66
C ILE A 106 11.04 -14.09 -2.01
N ASP A 107 11.92 -14.42 -1.08
CA ASP A 107 12.87 -13.49 -0.46
C ASP A 107 14.03 -14.28 0.18
N HIS A 108 14.96 -13.59 0.83
CA HIS A 108 16.16 -14.14 1.46
C HIS A 108 16.21 -13.86 2.96
N GLY A 109 16.87 -14.76 3.70
CA GLY A 109 17.23 -14.57 5.11
C GLY A 109 16.04 -14.42 6.06
N ALA A 110 16.18 -13.55 7.06
CA ALA A 110 15.23 -13.37 8.16
C ALA A 110 13.84 -12.89 7.71
N ARG A 111 13.73 -12.24 6.55
CA ARG A 111 12.44 -11.75 6.03
C ARG A 111 11.48 -12.87 5.66
N LEU A 112 12.00 -13.99 5.16
CA LEU A 112 11.19 -15.17 4.83
C LEU A 112 10.59 -15.81 6.09
N GLN A 113 11.26 -15.71 7.24
CA GLN A 113 10.71 -16.20 8.51
C GLN A 113 9.44 -15.41 8.88
N ALA A 114 9.45 -14.08 8.76
CA ALA A 114 8.29 -13.23 9.06
C ALA A 114 7.05 -13.61 8.22
N ALA A 115 7.26 -14.03 6.97
CA ALA A 115 6.20 -14.53 6.10
C ALA A 115 5.61 -15.89 6.57
N ARG A 116 6.36 -16.69 7.33
CA ARG A 116 5.90 -17.99 7.86
C ARG A 116 5.17 -17.89 9.20
N VAL A 117 5.57 -16.95 10.07
CA VAL A 117 5.01 -16.83 11.44
C VAL A 117 3.66 -16.12 11.51
N THR A 118 3.23 -15.49 10.42
CA THR A 118 1.92 -14.85 10.38
C THR A 118 0.82 -15.92 10.35
N PRO A 119 -0.05 -16.01 11.37
CA PRO A 119 -1.14 -16.98 11.37
C PRO A 119 -2.08 -16.69 10.20
N TRP A 120 -2.23 -17.68 9.32
CA TRP A 120 -3.11 -17.65 8.16
C TRP A 120 -4.54 -18.03 8.59
N MET A 121 -5.16 -17.27 9.50
CA MET A 121 -6.53 -17.56 9.94
C MET A 121 -7.55 -16.84 9.05
N TYR A 122 -7.98 -17.53 7.98
CA TYR A 122 -9.32 -17.48 7.40
C TYR A 122 -9.66 -18.88 6.89
#